data_AF-A0A1G1GW91-F1
#
_entry.id   AF-A0A1G1GW91-F1
#
_cell.length_a   1.000
_cell.length_b   1.000
_cell.length_c   1.000
_cell.angle_alpha   90.00
_cell.angle_beta   90.00
_cell.angle_gamma   90.00
#
_symmetry.space_group_name_H-M   'P 1'
#
loop_
_entity.id
_entity.type
_entity.pdbx_description
1 polymer ?
#
loop_
_entity_poly.entity_id
_entity_poly.type
_entity_poly.pdbx_seq_one_letter_code
_entity_poly.pdbx_strand_id
1 'polypeptide(L)'
;MGSMYYHLEPANSSLVWDRLPMSIAFTALFSSVVSECIDARAGDALLFPLLTLGIFSVLFWAWTEQTGSGDLRPYILVQFLPLVLIPLILILYRPPRDYAAAIWGLAVLYLISKGFEVADRQVYALTGAVSGHTIKHVLAAAGTGLIAAMLDRREGRRETA
;
A
#
# COMPACT_ATOMS: atom_id res chain seq x y z
N MET A 1 -4.71 -8.68 8.61
CA MET A 1 -4.75 -10.15 8.76
C MET A 1 -3.41 -10.81 8.41
N GLY A 2 -2.89 -10.65 7.19
CA GLY A 2 -1.59 -11.22 6.78
C GLY A 2 -0.42 -10.95 7.72
N SER A 3 -0.22 -9.68 8.08
CA SER A 3 0.83 -9.26 9.02
C SER A 3 0.69 -9.90 10.40
N MET A 4 -0.54 -10.03 10.91
CA MET A 4 -0.78 -10.67 12.21
C MET A 4 -0.41 -12.15 12.17
N TYR A 5 -0.76 -12.87 11.09
CA TYR A 5 -0.39 -14.27 10.92
C TYR A 5 1.13 -14.46 10.84
N TYR A 6 1.83 -13.61 10.10
CA TYR A 6 3.30 -13.63 10.06
C TYR A 6 3.95 -13.42 11.43
N HIS A 7 3.43 -12.48 12.23
CA HIS A 7 3.98 -12.24 13.57
C HIS A 7 3.64 -13.34 14.59
N LEU A 8 2.57 -14.11 14.36
CA LEU A 8 2.24 -15.28 15.19
C LEU A 8 3.11 -16.49 14.86
N GLU A 9 3.47 -16.68 13.58
CA GLU A 9 4.26 -17.82 13.13
C GLU A 9 5.30 -17.38 12.09
N PRO A 10 6.47 -16.86 12.50
CA PRO A 10 7.44 -16.29 11.58
C PRO A 10 8.07 -17.34 10.66
N ALA A 11 7.51 -17.49 9.46
CA ALA A 11 7.97 -18.41 8.42
C ALA A 11 7.78 -17.82 7.01
N ASN A 12 8.55 -18.28 6.02
CA ASN A 12 8.40 -17.81 4.63
C ASN A 12 6.98 -18.03 4.08
N SER A 13 6.33 -19.13 4.47
CA SER A 13 4.92 -19.41 4.15
C SER A 13 3.97 -18.35 4.72
N SER A 14 4.17 -17.92 5.97
CA SER A 14 3.39 -16.85 6.60
C SER A 14 3.67 -15.47 6.01
N LEU A 15 4.90 -15.24 5.52
CA LEU A 15 5.33 -13.97 4.93
C LEU A 15 4.70 -13.72 3.54
N VAL A 16 4.36 -14.78 2.80
CA VAL A 16 3.55 -14.68 1.58
C VAL A 16 2.22 -13.98 1.89
N TRP A 17 1.58 -14.36 2.99
CA TRP A 17 0.30 -13.80 3.41
C TRP A 17 0.38 -12.35 3.89
N ASP A 18 1.56 -11.87 4.28
CA ASP A 18 1.80 -10.45 4.57
C ASP A 18 2.01 -9.64 3.27
N ARG A 19 2.82 -10.17 2.35
CA ARG A 19 3.20 -9.47 1.12
C ARG A 19 2.11 -9.42 0.06
N LEU A 20 1.30 -10.47 -0.04
CA LEU A 20 0.28 -10.59 -1.09
C LEU A 20 -0.83 -9.54 -0.97
N PRO A 21 -1.47 -9.32 0.21
CA PRO A 21 -2.44 -8.25 0.37
C PRO A 21 -1.84 -6.86 0.13
N MET A 22 -0.59 -6.65 0.54
CA MET A 22 0.11 -5.39 0.30
C MET A 22 0.29 -5.14 -1.19
N SER A 23 0.83 -6.11 -1.93
CA SER A 23 1.04 -5.98 -3.38
C SER A 23 -0.26 -5.72 -4.15
N ILE A 24 -1.35 -6.40 -3.78
CA ILE A 24 -2.69 -6.18 -4.33
C ILE A 24 -3.16 -4.75 -4.03
N ALA A 25 -3.00 -4.27 -2.80
CA ALA A 25 -3.42 -2.93 -2.42
C ALA A 25 -2.67 -1.83 -3.19
N PHE A 26 -1.34 -1.95 -3.33
CA PHE A 26 -0.53 -0.97 -4.06
C PHE A 26 -0.85 -0.95 -5.56
N THR A 27 -1.05 -2.11 -6.17
CA THR A 27 -1.40 -2.22 -7.60
C THR A 27 -2.81 -1.71 -7.89
N ALA A 28 -3.78 -2.02 -7.04
CA ALA A 28 -5.14 -1.48 -7.11
C ALA A 28 -5.18 0.04 -6.89
N LEU A 29 -4.45 0.55 -5.89
CA LEU A 29 -4.34 1.98 -5.64
C LEU A 29 -3.75 2.69 -6.85
N PHE A 30 -2.67 2.16 -7.44
CA PHE A 30 -2.05 2.76 -8.62
C PHE A 30 -3.01 2.81 -9.82
N SER A 31 -3.71 1.71 -10.11
CA SER A 31 -4.77 1.67 -11.13
C SER A 31 -5.84 2.72 -10.87
N SER A 32 -6.30 2.87 -9.62
CA SER A 32 -7.31 3.88 -9.27
C SER A 32 -6.82 5.32 -9.50
N VAL A 33 -5.53 5.59 -9.24
CA VAL A 33 -4.92 6.92 -9.48
C VAL A 33 -4.85 7.21 -10.97
N VAL A 34 -4.51 6.21 -11.80
CA VAL A 34 -4.54 6.37 -13.26
C VAL A 34 -5.97 6.61 -13.75
N SER A 35 -6.94 5.87 -13.22
CA SER A 35 -8.37 5.99 -13.57
C SER A 35 -8.91 7.39 -13.26
N GLU A 36 -8.62 7.91 -12.05
CA GLU A 36 -9.12 9.21 -11.60
C GLU A 36 -8.36 10.40 -12.21
N CYS A 37 -7.03 10.28 -12.40
CA CYS A 37 -6.20 11.43 -12.76
C CYS A 37 -5.91 11.54 -14.26
N ILE A 38 -5.81 10.41 -14.98
CA ILE A 38 -5.34 10.38 -16.36
C ILE A 38 -6.50 10.05 -17.30
N ASP A 39 -7.04 8.84 -17.19
CA ASP A 39 -8.15 8.36 -18.01
C ASP A 39 -8.81 7.16 -17.34
N ALA A 40 -10.13 7.22 -17.19
CA ALA A 40 -10.91 6.20 -16.48
C ALA A 40 -10.81 4.82 -17.15
N ARG A 41 -10.92 4.77 -18.49
CA ARG A 41 -10.91 3.50 -19.22
C ARG A 41 -9.53 2.84 -19.15
N ALA A 42 -8.46 3.63 -19.29
CA ALA A 42 -7.10 3.14 -19.18
C ALA A 42 -6.81 2.62 -17.77
N GLY A 43 -7.21 3.36 -16.73
CA GLY A 43 -7.02 2.93 -15.34
C GLY A 43 -7.76 1.64 -15.01
N ASP A 44 -9.01 1.51 -15.45
CA ASP A 44 -9.82 0.31 -15.24
C ASP A 44 -9.26 -0.89 -16.01
N ALA A 45 -8.79 -0.68 -17.25
CA ALA A 45 -8.13 -1.71 -18.05
C ALA A 45 -6.79 -2.15 -17.44
N LEU A 46 -6.10 -1.28 -16.71
CA LEU A 46 -4.85 -1.58 -16.02
C LEU A 46 -5.02 -2.39 -14.74
N LEU A 47 -6.22 -2.39 -14.13
CA LEU A 47 -6.45 -3.06 -12.85
C LEU A 47 -6.08 -4.54 -12.92
N PHE A 48 -6.63 -5.28 -13.88
CA PHE A 48 -6.41 -6.72 -13.97
C PHE A 48 -4.94 -7.08 -14.29
N PRO A 49 -4.25 -6.44 -15.27
CA PRO A 49 -2.82 -6.62 -15.47
C PRO A 49 -1.97 -6.33 -14.23
N LEU A 50 -2.24 -5.23 -13.54
CA LEU A 50 -1.46 -4.84 -12.36
C LEU A 50 -1.68 -5.78 -11.18
N LEU A 51 -2.91 -6.23 -10.93
CA LEU A 51 -3.21 -7.24 -9.91
C LEU A 51 -2.48 -8.56 -10.21
N THR A 52 -2.52 -9.00 -11.47
CA THR A 52 -1.82 -10.21 -11.91
C THR A 52 -0.31 -10.08 -11.69
N LEU A 53 0.27 -8.92 -12.06
CA LEU A 53 1.68 -8.63 -11.84
C LEU A 53 2.04 -8.62 -10.34
N GLY A 54 1.18 -8.04 -9.50
CA GLY A 54 1.39 -8.01 -8.06
C GLY A 54 1.39 -9.39 -7.43
N ILE A 55 0.37 -10.20 -7.73
CA ILE A 55 0.29 -11.60 -7.27
C ILE A 55 1.50 -12.40 -7.78
N PHE A 56 1.81 -12.29 -9.08
CA PHE A 56 2.95 -12.96 -9.68
C PHE A 56 4.27 -12.58 -9.00
N SER A 57 4.47 -11.30 -8.66
CA SER A 57 5.69 -10.84 -8.00
C SER A 57 5.96 -11.53 -6.66
N VAL A 58 4.89 -11.81 -5.89
CA VAL A 58 4.99 -12.48 -4.59
C VAL A 58 5.19 -13.98 -4.77
N LEU A 59 4.46 -14.62 -5.70
CA LEU A 59 4.62 -16.04 -6.00
C LEU A 59 5.99 -16.35 -6.58
N PHE A 60 6.53 -15.46 -7.42
CA PHE A 60 7.87 -15.57 -7.98
C PHE A 60 8.94 -15.52 -6.88
N TRP A 61 8.82 -14.57 -5.94
CA TRP A 61 9.68 -14.56 -4.77
C TRP A 61 9.55 -15.87 -3.98
N ALA A 62 8.33 -16.29 -3.66
CA ALA A 62 8.09 -17.50 -2.86
C ALA A 62 8.66 -18.77 -3.50
N TRP A 63 8.64 -18.86 -4.84
CA TRP A 63 9.23 -19.96 -5.58
C TRP A 63 10.76 -19.89 -5.61
N THR A 64 11.33 -18.72 -5.89
CA THR A 64 12.80 -18.54 -5.90
C THR A 64 13.43 -18.67 -4.51
N GLU A 65 12.67 -18.38 -3.46
CA GLU A 65 13.07 -18.61 -2.07
C GLU A 65 13.23 -20.12 -1.78
N GLN A 66 12.33 -20.96 -2.30
CA GLN A 66 12.41 -22.42 -2.15
C GLN A 66 13.63 -23.02 -2.87
N THR A 67 14.13 -22.35 -3.90
CA THR A 67 15.34 -22.76 -4.63
C THR A 67 16.61 -22.09 -4.11
N GLY A 68 16.52 -21.34 -3.00
CA GLY A 68 17.65 -20.71 -2.30
C GLY A 68 18.10 -19.34 -2.85
N SER A 69 17.40 -18.78 -3.83
CA SER A 69 17.74 -17.47 -4.42
C SER A 69 16.99 -16.31 -3.77
N GLY A 70 15.71 -16.47 -3.44
CA GLY A 70 14.88 -15.43 -2.80
C GLY A 70 14.80 -14.10 -3.57
N ASP A 71 14.52 -14.12 -4.87
CA ASP A 71 14.55 -12.92 -5.71
C ASP A 71 13.36 -11.99 -5.44
N LEU A 72 13.67 -10.82 -4.86
CA LEU A 72 12.70 -9.80 -4.48
C LEU A 72 12.53 -8.69 -5.52
N ARG A 73 13.32 -8.67 -6.60
CA ARG A 73 13.33 -7.52 -7.53
C ARG A 73 11.95 -7.22 -8.13
N PRO A 74 11.14 -8.21 -8.59
CA PRO A 74 9.81 -7.93 -9.11
C PRO A 74 8.88 -7.37 -8.02
N TYR A 75 8.95 -7.92 -6.81
CA TYR A 75 8.14 -7.47 -5.68
C TYR A 75 8.50 -6.04 -5.27
N ILE A 76 9.79 -5.72 -5.19
CA ILE A 76 10.30 -4.37 -4.91
C ILE A 76 9.80 -3.39 -5.97
N LEU A 77 9.84 -3.77 -7.26
CA LEU A 77 9.35 -2.90 -8.32
C LEU A 77 7.86 -2.59 -8.16
N VAL A 78 7.03 -3.63 -7.96
CA VAL A 78 5.58 -3.47 -7.73
C VAL A 78 5.30 -2.64 -6.48
N GLN A 79 6.11 -2.81 -5.44
CA GLN A 79 5.91 -2.18 -4.15
C GLN A 79 6.34 -0.71 -4.13
N PHE A 80 7.44 -0.34 -4.80
CA PHE A 80 8.05 0.99 -4.67
C PHE A 80 7.83 1.90 -5.89
N LEU A 81 7.62 1.34 -7.09
CA LEU A 81 7.36 2.16 -8.28
C LEU A 81 6.08 3.02 -8.12
N PRO A 82 4.95 2.51 -7.59
CA PRO A 82 3.78 3.33 -7.33
C PRO A 82 4.02 4.48 -6.36
N LEU A 83 4.93 4.35 -5.39
CA LEU A 83 5.23 5.41 -4.41
C LEU A 83 5.86 6.63 -5.07
N VAL A 84 6.52 6.45 -6.23
CA VAL A 84 7.11 7.53 -7.01
C VAL A 84 6.12 8.04 -8.04
N LEU A 85 5.45 7.13 -8.75
CA LEU A 85 4.55 7.49 -9.84
C LEU A 85 3.27 8.17 -9.35
N ILE A 86 2.70 7.76 -8.21
CA ILE A 86 1.47 8.36 -7.69
C ILE A 86 1.67 9.86 -7.39
N PRO A 87 2.66 10.30 -6.58
CA PRO A 87 2.93 11.72 -6.37
C PRO A 87 3.17 12.49 -7.67
N LEU A 88 3.92 11.89 -8.60
CA LEU A 88 4.18 12.51 -9.90
C LEU A 88 2.88 12.75 -10.68
N ILE A 89 1.98 11.76 -10.74
CA ILE A 89 0.68 11.88 -11.41
C ILE A 89 -0.18 12.95 -10.73
N LEU A 90 -0.23 12.98 -9.39
CA LEU A 90 -0.99 14.00 -8.65
C LEU A 90 -0.50 15.43 -8.95
N ILE A 91 0.81 15.62 -9.07
CA ILE A 91 1.41 16.93 -9.39
C ILE A 91 1.11 17.33 -10.84
N LEU A 92 1.20 16.39 -11.78
CA LEU A 92 1.05 16.66 -13.21
C LEU A 92 -0.41 16.85 -13.66
N TYR A 93 -1.35 16.08 -13.10
CA TYR A 93 -2.73 15.98 -13.63
C TYR A 93 -3.80 16.68 -12.76
N ARG A 94 -3.44 17.23 -11.59
CA ARG A 94 -4.34 18.02 -10.70
C ARG A 94 -5.76 17.41 -10.53
N PRO A 95 -5.87 16.23 -9.91
CA PRO A 95 -7.18 15.58 -9.70
C PRO A 95 -8.08 16.38 -8.75
N PRO A 96 -9.36 15.98 -8.60
CA PRO A 96 -10.29 16.60 -7.66
C PRO A 96 -9.67 16.74 -6.26
N ARG A 97 -9.91 17.89 -5.62
CA ARG A 97 -9.23 18.27 -4.37
C ARG A 97 -9.43 17.25 -3.25
N ASP A 98 -10.63 16.67 -3.14
CA ASP A 98 -10.94 15.66 -2.13
C ASP A 98 -10.14 14.37 -2.33
N TYR A 99 -10.00 13.93 -3.59
CA TYR A 99 -9.16 12.79 -3.97
C TYR A 99 -7.68 13.05 -3.72
N ALA A 100 -7.17 14.17 -4.23
CA ALA A 100 -5.78 14.56 -4.04
C ALA A 100 -5.42 14.61 -2.54
N ALA A 101 -6.28 15.21 -1.71
CA ALA A 101 -6.05 15.31 -0.28
C ALA A 101 -6.00 13.93 0.41
N ALA A 102 -6.89 13.00 0.03
CA ALA A 102 -6.90 11.66 0.59
C ALA A 102 -5.64 10.87 0.22
N ILE A 103 -5.22 10.92 -1.06
CA ILE A 103 -4.02 10.22 -1.53
C ILE A 103 -2.75 10.83 -0.92
N TRP A 104 -2.64 12.16 -0.84
CA TRP A 104 -1.52 12.82 -0.16
C TRP A 104 -1.48 12.48 1.33
N GLY A 105 -2.64 12.48 1.99
CA GLY A 105 -2.75 12.08 3.40
C GLY A 105 -2.30 10.65 3.64
N LEU A 106 -2.74 9.71 2.79
CA LEU A 106 -2.26 8.32 2.80
C LEU A 106 -0.74 8.25 2.61
N ALA A 107 -0.18 8.96 1.61
CA ALA A 107 1.24 8.95 1.33
C ALA A 107 2.07 9.48 2.51
N VAL A 108 1.67 10.59 3.11
CA VAL A 108 2.35 11.17 4.28
C VAL A 108 2.29 10.21 5.47
N LEU A 109 1.12 9.66 5.78
CA LEU A 109 0.97 8.71 6.90
C LEU A 109 1.79 7.44 6.67
N TYR A 110 1.85 6.95 5.43
CA TYR A 110 2.68 5.80 5.06
C TYR A 110 4.18 6.11 5.22
N LEU A 111 4.66 7.29 4.80
CA LEU A 111 6.05 7.70 4.99
C LEU A 111 6.43 7.82 6.47
N ILE A 112 5.55 8.42 7.28
CA ILE A 112 5.75 8.51 8.73
C ILE A 112 5.73 7.10 9.34
N SER A 113 4.81 6.23 8.93
CA SER A 113 4.75 4.81 9.32
C SER A 113 6.08 4.10 9.08
N LYS A 114 6.68 4.26 7.88
CA LYS A 114 8.00 3.72 7.57
C LYS A 114 9.12 4.32 8.41
N GLY A 115 9.04 5.61 8.77
CA GLY A 115 9.96 6.23 9.72
C GLY A 115 9.94 5.56 11.10
N PHE A 116 8.75 5.28 11.63
CA PHE A 116 8.59 4.55 12.89
C PHE A 116 9.06 3.09 12.80
N GLU A 117 8.89 2.43 11.66
CA GLU A 117 9.42 1.08 11.43
C GLU A 117 10.94 1.04 11.54
N VAL A 118 11.64 2.03 10.95
CA VAL A 118 13.11 2.12 11.04
C VAL A 118 13.55 2.41 12.47
N ALA A 119 12.80 3.25 13.19
CA ALA A 119 13.08 3.62 14.57
C ALA A 119 12.52 2.64 15.62
N ASP A 120 12.10 1.42 15.24
CA ASP A 120 11.29 0.52 16.09
C ASP A 120 11.84 0.35 17.52
N ARG A 121 13.12 -0.02 17.63
CA ARG A 121 13.79 -0.22 18.93
C ARG A 121 13.96 1.08 19.72
N GLN A 122 14.22 2.19 19.04
CA GLN A 122 14.44 3.49 19.67
C GLN A 122 13.13 3.99 20.29
N VAL A 123 12.02 3.83 19.55
CA VAL A 123 10.67 4.16 20.01
C VAL A 123 10.30 3.29 21.21
N TYR A 124 10.60 1.99 21.16
CA TYR A 124 10.35 1.11 22.30
C TYR A 124 11.18 1.48 23.53
N ALA A 125 12.47 1.81 23.35
CA ALA A 125 13.34 2.23 24.44
C ALA A 125 12.88 3.53 25.12
N LEU A 126 12.26 4.44 24.36
CA LEU A 126 11.74 5.71 24.88
C LEU A 126 10.37 5.57 25.56
N THR A 127 9.48 4.71 25.04
CA THR A 127 8.10 4.61 25.55
C THR A 127 7.91 3.48 26.58
N GLY A 128 8.74 2.44 26.55
CA GLY A 128 8.65 1.25 27.41
C GLY A 128 7.42 0.35 27.18
N ALA A 129 6.47 0.75 26.32
CA ALA A 129 5.21 0.04 26.13
C ALA A 129 4.82 -0.13 24.65
N VAL A 130 5.24 0.77 23.76
CA VAL A 130 4.81 0.78 22.35
C VAL A 130 6.05 0.82 21.46
N SER A 131 6.17 -0.12 20.52
CA SER A 131 7.27 -0.11 19.56
C SER A 131 6.91 0.70 18.32
N GLY A 132 7.92 1.10 17.54
CA GLY A 132 7.68 1.79 16.27
C GLY A 132 6.85 0.94 15.30
N HIS A 133 6.97 -0.38 15.37
CA HIS A 133 6.16 -1.34 14.62
C HIS A 133 4.68 -1.31 15.02
N THR A 134 4.34 -1.09 16.28
CA THR A 134 2.93 -0.87 16.67
C THR A 134 2.42 0.43 16.05
N ILE A 135 3.19 1.51 16.15
CA ILE A 135 2.81 2.82 15.62
C ILE A 135 2.67 2.78 14.09
N LYS A 136 3.55 2.06 13.40
CA LYS A 136 3.51 1.93 11.94
C LYS A 136 2.17 1.39 11.46
N HIS A 137 1.63 0.38 12.14
CA HIS A 137 0.36 -0.25 11.76
C HIS A 137 -0.81 0.69 11.99
N VAL A 138 -0.82 1.42 13.10
CA VAL A 138 -1.85 2.43 13.38
C VAL A 138 -1.83 3.53 12.32
N LEU A 139 -0.66 4.04 11.95
CA LEU A 139 -0.53 5.07 10.92
C LEU A 139 -0.92 4.57 9.53
N ALA A 140 -0.52 3.34 9.17
CA ALA A 140 -0.93 2.73 7.91
C ALA A 140 -2.47 2.55 7.84
N ALA A 141 -3.08 2.08 8.93
CA ALA A 141 -4.52 1.93 9.03
C ALA A 141 -5.25 3.29 8.96
N ALA A 142 -4.73 4.32 9.62
CA ALA A 142 -5.26 5.67 9.53
C ALA A 142 -5.22 6.20 8.09
N GLY A 143 -4.11 5.95 7.36
CA GLY A 143 -3.98 6.31 5.95
C GLY A 143 -5.03 5.63 5.08
N THR A 144 -5.24 4.33 5.24
CA THR A 144 -6.33 3.61 4.54
C THR A 144 -7.71 4.13 4.94
N GLY A 145 -7.89 4.52 6.21
CA GLY A 145 -9.12 5.14 6.72
C GLY A 145 -9.45 6.48 6.03
N LEU A 146 -8.45 7.28 5.65
CA LEU A 146 -8.68 8.50 4.86
C LEU A 146 -9.28 8.20 3.49
N ILE A 147 -8.82 7.12 2.84
CA ILE A 147 -9.38 6.68 1.56
C ILE A 147 -10.83 6.22 1.75
N ALA A 148 -11.10 5.39 2.76
CA ALA A 148 -12.46 4.93 3.06
C ALA A 148 -13.42 6.08 3.35
N ALA A 149 -13.02 7.05 4.19
CA ALA A 149 -13.84 8.22 4.51
C ALA A 149 -14.07 9.13 3.28
N MET A 150 -13.10 9.22 2.37
CA MET A 150 -13.27 9.95 1.11
C MET A 150 -14.29 9.27 0.20
N LEU A 151 -14.25 7.93 0.08
CA LEU A 151 -15.21 7.16 -0.71
C LEU A 151 -16.64 7.29 -0.17
N ASP A 152 -16.81 7.12 1.13
CA ASP A 152 -18.11 7.27 1.83
C ASP A 152 -18.75 8.65 1.59
N ARG A 153 -17.96 9.72 1.71
CA ARG A 153 -18.41 11.09 1.40
C ARG A 153 -18.78 11.30 -0.06
N ARG A 154 -18.17 10.56 -0.99
CA ARG A 154 -18.47 10.64 -2.42
C ARG A 154 -19.77 9.91 -2.75
N GLU A 155 -20.01 8.77 -2.12
CA GLU A 155 -21.24 7.99 -2.26
C GLU A 155 -22.45 8.78 -1.76
N GLY A 156 -22.39 9.33 -0.53
CA GLY A 156 -23.49 10.15 0.01
C GLY A 156 -23.81 11.40 -0.83
N ARG A 157 -22.82 12.01 -1.50
CA ARG A 157 -23.08 13.13 -2.42
C ARG A 157 -23.79 12.71 -3.71
N ARG A 158 -23.56 11.49 -4.19
CA ARG A 158 -24.24 10.94 -5.38
C ARG A 158 -25.70 10.61 -5.09
N GLU A 159 -26.02 10.17 -3.87
CA GLU A 159 -27.40 9.87 -3.47
C GLU A 159 -28.27 11.14 -3.31
N THR A 160 -27.64 12.28 -2.99
CA THR A 160 -28.33 13.57 -2.80
C THR A 160 -28.46 14.43 -4.06
N ALA A 161 -27.86 14.00 -5.18
CA ALA A 161 -27.80 14.75 -6.45
C ALA A 161 -28.82 14.22 -7.46
#